data_AF-A0A433LG94-F1
#
_entry.id   AF-A0A433LG94-F1
#
_cell.length_a   1.000
_cell.length_b   1.000
_cell.length_c   1.000
_cell.angle_alpha   90.00
_cell.angle_beta   90.00
_cell.angle_gamma   90.00
#
_symmetry.space_group_name_H-M   'P 1'
#
loop_
_entity.id
_entity.type
_entity.pdbx_description
1 polymer ?
#
loop_
_entity_poly.entity_id
_entity_poly.type
_entity_poly.pdbx_seq_one_letter_code
_entity_poly.pdbx_strand_id
1 'polypeptide(L)'
;MSSAEIYQFPGCEERETFADYWEYCQQMGSLLTEQEAFRRFSMTPEDYFRKSGWVYVLTNPLMRADVFKIGMTTGRIQSRMRQLYSTGVPVEFECIYAHWFSNCVQAEKFVHSELSEYRVSESREFFCAELQQIKFAIMRVDCIGDVHPDHMVDVACARHEYATANERVNGKLVIEKLPPLEFDLEECPF
;
A
#
# COMPACT_ATOMS: atom_id res chain seq x y z
N MET A 1 8.13 -11.30 32.46
CA MET A 1 6.83 -11.01 33.10
C MET A 1 6.56 -9.54 32.87
N SER A 2 6.02 -9.24 31.68
CA SER A 2 5.71 -7.87 31.26
C SER A 2 4.31 -7.55 31.75
N SER A 3 4.18 -6.51 32.57
CA SER A 3 2.91 -6.02 33.09
C SER A 3 1.97 -5.66 31.94
N ALA A 4 0.72 -6.13 32.04
CA ALA A 4 -0.36 -5.78 31.13
C ALA A 4 -0.60 -4.25 31.17
N GLU A 5 0.01 -3.52 30.25
CA GLU A 5 -0.39 -2.13 29.97
C GLU A 5 -1.71 -2.19 29.21
N ILE A 6 -2.81 -2.13 29.97
CA ILE A 6 -4.15 -1.92 29.44
C ILE A 6 -4.20 -0.47 28.97
N TYR A 7 -4.15 -0.25 27.66
CA TYR A 7 -4.30 1.08 27.08
C TYR A 7 -5.78 1.36 26.88
N GLN A 8 -6.34 2.28 27.67
CA GLN A 8 -7.75 2.63 27.58
C GLN A 8 -7.87 3.92 26.76
N PHE A 9 -8.29 3.79 25.50
CA PHE A 9 -8.52 4.94 24.63
C PHE A 9 -9.76 5.72 25.09
N PRO A 10 -9.73 7.07 25.09
CA PRO A 10 -10.92 7.85 25.41
C PRO A 10 -12.03 7.58 24.38
N GLY A 11 -13.10 6.88 24.79
CA GLY A 11 -14.29 6.65 23.97
C GLY A 11 -14.45 5.27 23.32
N CYS A 12 -13.57 4.31 23.60
CA CYS A 12 -13.77 2.90 23.21
C CYS A 12 -14.10 2.06 24.47
N GLU A 13 -15.25 1.37 24.46
CA GLU A 13 -15.67 0.50 25.57
C GLU A 13 -14.96 -0.87 25.54
N GLU A 14 -14.46 -1.28 24.38
CA GLU A 14 -13.73 -2.54 24.20
C GLU A 14 -12.26 -2.38 24.61
N ARG A 15 -11.84 -3.21 25.56
CA ARG A 15 -10.45 -3.23 26.03
C ARG A 15 -9.64 -4.11 25.09
N GLU A 16 -8.96 -3.50 24.13
CA GLU A 16 -7.90 -4.18 23.40
C GLU A 16 -6.66 -4.28 24.31
N THR A 17 -6.01 -5.45 24.32
CA THR A 17 -4.72 -5.60 24.99
C THR A 17 -3.62 -5.90 23.99
N PHE A 18 -2.40 -5.48 24.30
CA PHE A 18 -1.24 -5.85 23.51
C PHE A 18 -1.08 -7.37 23.38
N ALA A 19 -1.49 -8.14 24.39
CA ALA A 19 -1.41 -9.60 24.36
C ALA A 19 -2.29 -10.18 23.26
N ASP A 20 -3.52 -9.70 23.11
CA ASP A 20 -4.46 -10.15 22.07
C ASP A 20 -3.94 -9.78 20.68
N TYR A 21 -3.49 -8.54 20.49
CA TYR A 21 -2.88 -8.10 19.23
C TYR A 21 -1.61 -8.89 18.88
N TRP A 22 -0.77 -9.19 19.87
CA TRP A 22 0.44 -9.97 19.66
C TRP A 22 0.13 -11.41 19.28
N GLU A 23 -0.82 -12.05 19.96
CA GLU A 23 -1.29 -13.39 19.61
C GLU A 23 -1.85 -13.43 18.19
N TYR A 24 -2.65 -12.42 17.80
CA TYR A 24 -3.16 -12.27 16.44
C TYR A 24 -2.02 -12.15 15.41
N CYS A 25 -1.00 -11.33 15.68
CA CYS A 25 0.18 -11.22 14.81
C CYS A 25 0.85 -12.59 14.58
N GLN A 26 0.97 -13.40 15.63
CA GLN A 26 1.59 -14.73 15.55
C GLN A 26 0.74 -15.70 14.73
N GLN A 27 -0.58 -15.69 14.92
CA GLN A 27 -1.52 -16.53 14.15
C GLN A 27 -1.52 -16.18 12.66
N MET A 28 -1.41 -14.90 12.33
CA MET A 28 -1.34 -14.41 10.94
C MET A 28 0.04 -14.60 10.30
N GLY A 29 0.99 -15.23 10.98
CA GLY A 29 2.34 -15.45 10.46
C GLY A 29 3.13 -14.16 10.21
N SER A 30 2.78 -13.08 10.92
CA SER A 30 3.44 -11.79 10.77
C SER A 30 4.92 -11.87 11.14
N LEU A 31 5.79 -11.22 10.37
CA LEU A 31 7.23 -11.14 10.62
C LEU A 31 7.62 -10.05 11.63
N LEU A 32 6.66 -9.54 12.41
CA LEU A 32 6.90 -8.52 13.42
C LEU A 32 7.61 -9.12 14.64
N THR A 33 8.61 -8.41 15.16
CA THR A 33 9.13 -8.69 16.49
C THR A 33 8.14 -8.19 17.55
N GLU A 34 8.14 -8.78 18.74
CA GLU A 34 7.30 -8.33 19.86
C GLU A 34 7.52 -6.84 20.17
N GLN A 35 8.77 -6.36 20.12
CA GLN A 35 9.11 -4.94 20.33
C GLN A 35 8.48 -4.03 19.27
N GLU A 36 8.51 -4.44 18.00
CA GLU A 36 7.90 -3.69 16.91
C GLU A 36 6.38 -3.73 16.98
N ALA A 37 5.78 -4.88 17.35
CA ALA A 37 4.36 -5.01 17.57
C ALA A 37 3.90 -4.09 18.71
N PHE A 38 4.61 -4.09 19.84
CA PHE A 38 4.32 -3.21 20.96
C PHE A 38 4.46 -1.74 20.58
N ARG A 39 5.52 -1.38 19.85
CA ARG A 39 5.70 -0.03 19.31
C ARG A 39 4.50 0.38 18.47
N ARG A 40 4.06 -0.47 17.54
CA ARG A 40 2.88 -0.21 16.69
C ARG A 40 1.59 -0.04 17.50
N PHE A 41 1.38 -0.90 18.49
CA PHE A 41 0.21 -0.88 19.36
C PHE A 41 0.12 0.43 20.18
N SER A 42 1.24 0.98 20.62
CA SER A 42 1.28 2.20 21.45
C SER A 42 1.39 3.51 20.66
N MET A 43 1.37 3.49 19.32
CA MET A 43 1.52 4.68 18.50
C MET A 43 0.23 5.50 18.40
N THR A 44 0.35 6.81 18.17
CA THR A 44 -0.81 7.60 17.74
C THR A 44 -1.16 7.27 16.28
N PRO A 45 -2.42 7.47 15.85
CA PRO A 45 -2.79 7.25 14.46
C PRO A 45 -1.96 8.06 13.45
N GLU A 46 -1.56 9.28 13.78
CA GLU A 46 -0.73 10.12 12.91
C GLU A 46 0.64 9.47 12.65
N ASP A 47 1.26 8.94 13.70
CA ASP A 47 2.57 8.31 13.60
C ASP A 47 2.47 6.91 12.98
N TYR A 48 1.42 6.16 13.32
CA TYR A 48 1.15 4.83 12.77
C TYR A 48 1.00 4.90 11.25
N PHE A 49 0.17 5.81 10.74
CA PHE A 49 -0.11 5.97 9.31
C PHE A 49 0.81 6.99 8.60
N ARG A 50 1.94 7.38 9.20
CA ARG A 50 2.90 8.32 8.60
C ARG A 50 3.44 7.84 7.24
N LYS A 51 3.49 6.52 7.03
CA LYS A 51 3.93 5.89 5.77
C LYS A 51 2.79 5.49 4.86
N SER A 52 1.55 5.87 5.18
CA SER A 52 0.42 5.61 4.30
C SER A 52 0.52 6.46 3.03
N GLY A 53 -0.01 5.93 1.92
CA GLY A 53 0.08 6.60 0.64
C GLY A 53 -0.20 5.69 -0.53
N TRP A 54 0.27 6.11 -1.71
CA TRP A 54 -0.03 5.47 -2.98
C TRP A 54 1.16 4.68 -3.49
N VAL A 55 0.90 3.49 -4.03
CA VAL A 55 1.74 2.86 -5.04
C VAL A 55 1.07 3.09 -6.39
N TYR A 56 1.81 3.62 -7.35
CA TYR A 56 1.28 4.04 -8.66
C TYR A 56 2.05 3.39 -9.81
N VAL A 57 1.38 3.32 -10.96
CA VAL A 57 1.93 2.87 -12.24
C VAL A 57 1.84 4.04 -13.22
N LEU A 58 3.00 4.44 -13.75
CA LEU A 58 3.12 5.52 -14.72
C LEU A 58 3.53 4.97 -16.09
N THR A 59 3.00 5.61 -17.12
CA THR A 59 3.42 5.42 -18.52
C THR A 59 3.93 6.74 -19.10
N ASN A 60 4.68 6.67 -20.19
CA ASN A 60 5.14 7.82 -20.95
C ASN A 60 4.93 7.54 -22.44
N PRO A 61 4.27 8.44 -23.20
CA PRO A 61 3.99 8.22 -24.63
C PRO A 61 5.22 7.99 -25.51
N LEU A 62 6.41 8.39 -25.06
CA LEU A 62 7.68 8.18 -25.77
C LEU A 62 8.43 6.92 -25.31
N MET A 63 7.86 6.14 -24.40
CA MET A 63 8.35 4.81 -24.01
C MET A 63 7.55 3.71 -24.73
N ARG A 64 8.07 2.48 -24.70
CA ARG A 64 7.34 1.32 -25.22
C ARG A 64 6.07 1.08 -24.41
N ALA A 65 5.04 0.57 -25.07
CA ALA A 65 3.72 0.34 -24.46
C ALA A 65 3.73 -0.69 -23.30
N ASP A 66 4.76 -1.53 -23.23
CA ASP A 66 4.96 -2.55 -22.20
C ASP A 66 5.94 -2.13 -21.09
N VAL A 67 6.41 -0.87 -21.12
CA VAL A 67 7.36 -0.35 -20.11
C VAL A 67 6.67 0.65 -19.21
N PHE A 68 6.63 0.32 -17.92
CA PHE A 68 5.98 1.13 -16.90
C PHE A 68 6.96 1.53 -15.81
N LYS A 69 6.75 2.72 -15.22
CA LYS A 69 7.40 3.11 -13.97
C LYS A 69 6.48 2.78 -12.80
N ILE A 70 6.99 2.05 -11.82
CA ILE A 70 6.27 1.77 -10.57
C ILE A 70 6.95 2.56 -9.46
N GLY A 71 6.19 3.25 -8.63
CA GLY A 71 6.76 3.95 -7.48
C GLY A 71 5.70 4.32 -6.46
N MET A 72 6.12 5.04 -5.42
CA MET A 72 5.20 5.44 -4.35
C MET A 72 5.29 6.92 -3.96
N THR A 73 4.29 7.36 -3.21
CA THR A 73 4.25 8.67 -2.53
C THR A 73 3.38 8.61 -1.28
N THR A 74 3.79 9.29 -0.21
CA THR A 74 2.94 9.55 0.97
C THR A 74 2.08 10.81 0.82
N GLY A 75 2.26 11.55 -0.28
CA GLY A 75 1.48 12.74 -0.64
C GLY A 75 0.57 12.49 -1.83
N ARG A 76 0.26 13.56 -2.58
CA ARG A 76 -0.54 13.50 -3.81
C ARG A 76 0.27 12.94 -4.98
N ILE A 77 -0.35 12.08 -5.79
CA ILE A 77 0.26 11.48 -7.00
C ILE A 77 0.64 12.58 -7.99
N GLN A 78 -0.25 13.54 -8.24
CA GLN A 78 0.00 14.67 -9.15
C GLN A 78 1.28 15.44 -8.75
N SER A 79 1.46 15.70 -7.46
CA SER A 79 2.65 16.40 -6.95
C SER A 79 3.91 15.60 -7.19
N ARG A 80 3.85 14.28 -7.00
CA ARG A 80 4.99 13.39 -7.27
C ARG A 80 5.32 13.31 -8.75
N MET A 81 4.32 13.22 -9.62
CA MET A 81 4.51 13.22 -11.08
C MET A 81 5.21 14.49 -11.58
N ARG A 82 4.82 15.67 -11.08
CA ARG A 82 5.50 16.93 -11.40
C ARG A 82 6.98 16.93 -11.01
N GLN A 83 7.33 16.32 -9.88
CA GLN A 83 8.74 16.19 -9.46
C GLN A 83 9.54 15.24 -10.35
N LEU A 84 8.88 14.24 -10.94
CA LEU A 84 9.52 13.28 -11.85
C LEU A 84 9.75 13.87 -13.26
N TYR A 85 8.99 14.90 -13.63
CA TYR A 85 9.21 15.64 -14.88
C TYR A 85 10.44 16.54 -14.75
N SER A 86 11.58 15.99 -15.16
CA SER A 86 12.90 16.64 -15.12
C SER A 86 13.48 16.73 -16.53
N THR A 87 14.63 17.39 -16.69
CA THR A 87 15.28 17.58 -18.00
C THR A 87 15.61 16.28 -18.74
N GLY A 88 15.68 15.15 -18.03
CA GLY A 88 15.90 13.82 -18.60
C GLY A 88 14.64 13.09 -19.08
N VAL A 89 13.46 13.69 -18.93
CA VAL A 89 12.18 13.09 -19.35
C VAL A 89 11.54 14.02 -20.40
N PRO A 90 11.45 13.60 -21.67
CA PRO A 90 11.06 14.50 -22.78
C PRO A 90 9.60 14.94 -22.76
N VAL A 91 8.70 14.12 -22.20
CA VAL A 91 7.27 14.44 -22.02
C VAL A 91 6.81 13.98 -20.64
N GLU A 92 5.74 14.58 -20.11
CA GLU A 92 5.21 14.22 -18.80
C GLU A 92 4.78 12.74 -18.74
N PHE A 93 4.87 12.15 -17.54
CA PHE A 93 4.25 10.85 -17.28
C PHE A 93 2.74 10.98 -17.18
N GLU A 94 2.04 9.89 -17.45
CA GLU A 94 0.63 9.70 -17.15
C GLU A 94 0.47 8.64 -16.09
N CYS A 95 -0.39 8.87 -15.08
CA CYS A 95 -0.75 7.86 -14.09
C CYS A 95 -1.93 7.06 -14.61
N ILE A 96 -1.72 5.77 -14.83
CA ILE A 96 -2.73 4.87 -15.40
C ILE A 96 -3.36 3.94 -14.35
N TYR A 97 -2.72 3.78 -13.21
CA TYR A 97 -3.22 3.00 -12.09
C TYR A 97 -2.55 3.45 -10.79
N ALA A 98 -3.30 3.43 -9.70
CA ALA A 98 -2.76 3.63 -8.35
C ALA A 98 -3.63 2.95 -7.31
N HIS A 99 -2.99 2.47 -6.24
CA HIS A 99 -3.63 1.83 -5.10
C HIS A 99 -3.09 2.42 -3.79
N TRP A 100 -3.96 2.59 -2.80
CA TRP A 100 -3.61 3.16 -1.51
C TRP A 100 -3.26 2.06 -0.50
N PHE A 101 -2.21 2.27 0.27
CA PHE A 101 -1.74 1.37 1.32
C PHE A 101 -1.53 2.12 2.62
N SER A 102 -1.78 1.47 3.75
CA SER A 102 -1.44 1.96 5.08
C SER A 102 0.09 2.07 5.28
N ASN A 103 0.89 1.30 4.53
CA ASN A 103 2.34 1.43 4.42
C ASN A 103 2.84 1.29 2.97
N CYS A 104 2.80 2.38 2.20
CA CYS A 104 3.19 2.36 0.78
C CYS A 104 4.69 2.08 0.55
N VAL A 105 5.54 2.32 1.56
CA VAL A 105 6.97 2.00 1.52
C VAL A 105 7.20 0.48 1.47
N GLN A 106 6.47 -0.26 2.29
CA GLN A 106 6.56 -1.72 2.31
C GLN A 106 5.90 -2.32 1.08
N ALA A 107 4.74 -1.78 0.69
CA ALA A 107 4.03 -2.23 -0.50
C ALA A 107 4.87 -2.08 -1.78
N GLU A 108 5.48 -0.92 -2.00
CA GLU A 108 6.36 -0.71 -3.16
C GLU A 108 7.51 -1.71 -3.20
N LYS A 109 8.20 -1.93 -2.07
CA LYS A 109 9.30 -2.90 -2.00
C LYS A 109 8.87 -4.31 -2.35
N PHE A 110 7.69 -4.73 -1.87
CA PHE A 110 7.15 -6.04 -2.20
C PHE A 110 6.85 -6.14 -3.70
N VAL A 111 6.13 -5.15 -4.25
CA VAL A 111 5.80 -5.10 -5.69
C VAL A 111 7.06 -5.12 -6.55
N HIS A 112 8.10 -4.38 -6.18
CA HIS A 112 9.37 -4.38 -6.91
C HIS A 112 10.10 -5.72 -6.81
N SER A 113 10.06 -6.39 -5.65
CA SER A 113 10.65 -7.71 -5.46
C SER A 113 9.94 -8.76 -6.31
N GLU A 114 8.61 -8.72 -6.31
CA GLU A 114 7.75 -9.62 -7.05
C GLU A 114 7.90 -9.46 -8.57
N LEU A 115 8.10 -8.23 -9.04
CA LEU A 115 8.31 -7.93 -10.46
C LEU A 115 9.80 -7.85 -10.84
N SER A 116 10.70 -8.35 -10.01
CA SER A 116 12.15 -8.20 -10.20
C SER A 116 12.66 -8.75 -11.54
N GLU A 117 12.09 -9.87 -12.02
CA GLU A 117 12.42 -10.47 -13.32
C GLU A 117 12.01 -9.59 -14.52
N TYR A 118 11.03 -8.71 -14.34
CA TYR A 118 10.57 -7.76 -15.37
C TYR A 118 11.32 -6.43 -15.32
N ARG A 119 12.22 -6.25 -14.36
CA ARG A 119 12.88 -4.95 -14.14
C ARG A 119 13.89 -4.64 -15.24
N VAL A 120 13.73 -3.49 -15.89
CA VAL A 120 14.58 -3.06 -17.03
C VAL A 120 16.00 -2.72 -16.60
N SER A 121 16.18 -2.19 -15.38
CA SER A 121 17.48 -1.86 -14.81
C SER A 121 17.42 -1.93 -13.29
N GLU A 122 18.42 -2.51 -12.66
CA GLU A 122 18.52 -2.60 -11.19
C GLU A 122 18.56 -1.22 -10.50
N SER A 123 19.06 -0.20 -11.19
CA SER A 123 19.19 1.16 -10.65
C SER A 123 17.93 2.00 -10.80
N ARG A 124 16.92 1.52 -11.54
CA ARG A 124 15.73 2.29 -11.90
C ARG A 124 14.45 1.49 -11.66
N GLU A 125 13.36 2.18 -11.39
CA GLU A 125 12.07 1.55 -11.06
C GLU A 125 11.20 1.39 -12.32
N PHE A 126 11.79 0.88 -13.41
CA PHE A 126 11.09 0.60 -14.67
C PHE A 126 10.96 -0.90 -14.89
N PHE A 127 9.80 -1.32 -15.38
CA PHE A 127 9.41 -2.72 -15.51
C PHE A 127 8.81 -2.95 -16.90
N CYS A 128 9.25 -4.01 -17.57
CA CYS A 128 8.78 -4.45 -18.88
C CYS A 128 7.81 -5.62 -18.69
N ALA A 129 6.52 -5.33 -18.51
CA ALA A 129 5.48 -6.32 -18.20
C ALA A 129 4.12 -5.83 -18.69
N GLU A 130 3.14 -6.73 -18.79
CA GLU A 130 1.76 -6.35 -19.05
C GLU A 130 1.17 -5.59 -17.84
N LEU A 131 0.34 -4.58 -18.11
CA LEU A 131 -0.31 -3.79 -17.04
C LEU A 131 -1.10 -4.68 -16.07
N GLN A 132 -1.74 -5.73 -16.58
CA GLN A 132 -2.52 -6.65 -15.75
C GLN A 132 -1.64 -7.42 -14.76
N GLN A 133 -0.43 -7.83 -15.18
CA GLN A 133 0.54 -8.49 -14.30
C GLN A 133 1.00 -7.55 -13.17
N ILE A 134 1.20 -6.27 -13.49
CA ILE A 134 1.57 -5.25 -12.50
C ILE A 134 0.43 -5.02 -11.51
N LYS A 135 -0.81 -4.89 -11.99
CA LYS A 135 -1.99 -4.74 -11.14
C LYS A 135 -2.16 -5.94 -10.20
N PHE A 136 -2.01 -7.17 -10.71
CA PHE A 136 -2.05 -8.37 -9.88
C PHE A 136 -0.98 -8.37 -8.79
N ALA A 137 0.23 -7.91 -9.08
CA ALA A 137 1.28 -7.77 -8.06
C ALA A 137 0.87 -6.77 -6.95
N ILE A 138 0.34 -5.61 -7.34
CA ILE A 138 -0.13 -4.59 -6.38
C ILE A 138 -1.31 -5.12 -5.55
N MET A 139 -2.29 -5.77 -6.18
CA MET A 139 -3.46 -6.35 -5.51
C MET A 139 -3.08 -7.47 -4.54
N ARG A 140 -2.05 -8.27 -4.86
CA ARG A 140 -1.60 -9.35 -3.97
C ARG A 140 -1.07 -8.80 -2.65
N VAL A 141 -0.35 -7.68 -2.69
CA VAL A 141 0.07 -6.98 -1.47
C VAL A 141 -1.13 -6.52 -0.65
N ASP A 142 -2.16 -6.00 -1.31
CA ASP A 142 -3.39 -5.56 -0.66
C ASP A 142 -4.14 -6.73 0.01
N CYS A 143 -4.24 -7.87 -0.67
CA CYS A 143 -4.84 -9.08 -0.13
C CYS A 143 -4.05 -9.67 1.05
N ILE A 144 -2.72 -9.60 1.03
CA ILE A 144 -1.88 -9.98 2.18
C ILE A 144 -2.15 -9.02 3.36
N GLY A 145 -2.34 -7.73 3.06
CA GLY A 145 -2.71 -6.71 4.02
C GLY A 145 -1.61 -6.35 5.02
N ASP A 146 -1.84 -5.27 5.76
CA ASP A 146 -1.06 -4.94 6.95
C ASP A 146 -1.84 -5.42 8.18
N VAL A 147 -1.18 -6.14 9.08
CA VAL A 147 -1.74 -6.48 10.39
C VAL A 147 -1.80 -5.20 11.23
N HIS A 148 -3.01 -4.79 11.60
CA HIS A 148 -3.31 -3.60 12.39
C HIS A 148 -3.81 -4.01 13.78
N PRO A 149 -3.44 -3.27 14.85
CA PRO A 149 -4.20 -3.29 16.10
C PRO A 149 -5.65 -2.93 15.82
N ASP A 150 -6.59 -3.46 16.60
CA ASP A 150 -8.03 -3.28 16.36
C ASP A 150 -8.41 -1.80 16.39
N HIS A 151 -7.87 -1.03 17.35
CA HIS A 151 -8.09 0.42 17.44
C HIS A 151 -7.53 1.23 16.24
N MET A 152 -6.70 0.62 15.38
CA MET A 152 -6.18 1.23 14.15
C MET A 152 -6.98 0.82 12.90
N VAL A 153 -7.78 -0.26 12.96
CA VAL A 153 -8.52 -0.79 11.81
C VAL A 153 -9.50 0.24 11.24
N ASP A 154 -10.36 0.81 12.08
CA ASP A 154 -11.35 1.80 11.63
C ASP A 154 -10.67 3.05 11.03
N VAL A 155 -9.53 3.45 11.61
CA VAL A 155 -8.75 4.57 11.09
C VAL A 155 -8.11 4.23 9.74
N ALA A 156 -7.63 3.00 9.55
CA ALA A 156 -7.10 2.52 8.28
C ALA A 156 -8.19 2.55 7.20
N CYS A 157 -9.37 1.99 7.51
CA CYS A 157 -10.53 1.96 6.61
C CYS A 157 -10.96 3.37 6.20
N ALA A 158 -11.17 4.27 7.18
CA ALA A 158 -11.57 5.65 6.91
C ALA A 158 -10.53 6.41 6.06
N ARG A 159 -9.23 6.17 6.30
CA ARG A 159 -8.15 6.75 5.50
C ARG A 159 -8.15 6.22 4.07
N HIS A 160 -8.30 4.91 3.89
CA HIS A 160 -8.37 4.27 2.58
C HIS A 160 -9.55 4.84 1.77
N GLU A 161 -10.76 4.84 2.36
CA GLU A 161 -11.96 5.37 1.72
C GLU A 161 -11.80 6.83 1.32
N TYR A 162 -11.28 7.67 2.23
CA TYR A 162 -11.04 9.07 1.95
C TYR A 162 -10.03 9.25 0.82
N ALA A 163 -8.91 8.52 0.84
CA ALA A 163 -7.89 8.62 -0.18
C ALA A 163 -8.45 8.23 -1.55
N THR A 164 -9.15 7.11 -1.62
CA THR A 164 -9.75 6.57 -2.85
C THR A 164 -10.85 7.47 -3.42
N ALA A 165 -11.66 8.07 -2.55
CA ALA A 165 -12.70 9.00 -2.99
C ALA A 165 -12.13 10.32 -3.55
N ASN A 166 -10.96 10.77 -3.09
CA ASN A 166 -10.48 12.14 -3.30
C ASN A 166 -9.23 12.26 -4.18
N GLU A 167 -8.47 11.20 -4.44
CA GLU A 167 -7.28 11.33 -5.27
C GLU A 167 -7.63 11.55 -6.74
N ARG A 168 -6.98 12.53 -7.36
CA ARG A 168 -7.18 12.90 -8.76
C ARG A 168 -5.84 13.22 -9.39
N VAL A 169 -5.65 12.76 -10.62
CA VAL A 169 -4.53 13.17 -11.49
C VAL A 169 -5.14 13.83 -12.73
N ASN A 170 -4.74 15.07 -13.00
CA ASN A 170 -5.29 15.90 -14.09
C ASN A 170 -6.84 15.94 -14.08
N GLY A 171 -7.44 15.98 -12.89
CA GLY A 171 -8.90 16.00 -12.70
C GLY A 171 -9.61 14.65 -12.84
N LYS A 172 -8.90 13.58 -13.21
CA LYS A 172 -9.46 12.23 -13.39
C LYS A 172 -9.15 11.34 -12.18
N LEU A 173 -10.09 10.43 -11.88
CA LEU A 173 -9.81 9.30 -11.01
C LEU A 173 -8.84 8.36 -11.72
N VAL A 174 -7.74 8.01 -11.05
CA VAL A 174 -6.72 7.05 -11.53
C VAL A 174 -6.77 5.74 -10.74
N ILE A 175 -7.85 5.56 -10.00
CA ILE A 175 -8.09 4.41 -9.14
C ILE A 175 -9.20 3.64 -9.78
N GLU A 176 -8.89 2.41 -10.17
CA GLU A 176 -9.94 1.45 -10.48
C GLU A 176 -10.53 1.01 -9.15
N LYS A 177 -11.85 1.17 -9.00
CA LYS A 177 -12.52 0.44 -7.93
C LYS A 177 -12.26 -1.03 -8.21
N LEU A 178 -11.71 -1.73 -7.22
CA LEU A 178 -11.68 -3.18 -7.26
C LEU A 178 -13.11 -3.64 -7.60
N PRO A 179 -13.29 -4.51 -8.62
CA PRO A 179 -14.57 -5.19 -8.73
C PRO A 179 -14.86 -5.83 -7.36
N PRO A 180 -16.13 -5.86 -6.91
CA PRO A 180 -16.46 -6.59 -5.70
C PRO A 180 -15.80 -7.97 -5.80
N LEU A 181 -15.12 -8.38 -4.74
CA LEU A 181 -14.48 -9.68 -4.65
C LEU A 181 -15.59 -10.74 -4.73
N GLU A 182 -16.03 -11.09 -5.93
CA GLU A 182 -16.75 -12.32 -6.22
C GLU A 182 -15.69 -13.42 -6.11
N PHE A 183 -15.41 -13.82 -4.87
CA PHE A 183 -14.67 -15.05 -4.61
C PHE A 183 -15.56 -16.21 -5.05
N ASP A 184 -15.42 -16.63 -6.30
CA ASP A 184 -15.82 -17.98 -6.67
C ASP A 184 -14.73 -18.92 -6.14
N LEU A 185 -14.96 -19.49 -4.95
CA LEU A 185 -14.02 -20.37 -4.25
C LEU A 185 -13.75 -21.69 -5.00
N GLU A 186 -14.36 -21.89 -6.18
CA GLU A 186 -14.21 -23.09 -7.01
C GLU A 186 -13.06 -22.99 -8.05
N GLU A 187 -12.45 -21.82 -8.29
CA GLU A 187 -11.41 -21.65 -9.33
C GLU A 187 -10.04 -21.16 -8.82
N CYS A 188 -9.64 -21.47 -7.58
CA CYS A 188 -8.23 -21.35 -7.18
C CYS A 188 -7.50 -22.67 -7.45
N PRO A 189 -6.66 -22.77 -8.51
CA PRO A 189 -5.76 -23.90 -8.63
C PRO A 189 -4.63 -23.76 -7.61
N PHE A 190 -4.60 -24.76 -6.72
CA PHE A 190 -3.57 -25.16 -5.73
C PHE A 190 -3.75 -24.63 -4.30
#